data_AF-R7TF26-F1
#
_entry.id   AF-R7TF26-F1
#
_cell.length_a   1.000
_cell.length_b   1.000
_cell.length_c   1.000
_cell.angle_alpha   90.00
_cell.angle_beta   90.00
_cell.angle_gamma   90.00
#
_symmetry.space_group_name_H-M   'P 1'
#
loop_
_entity.id
_entity.type
_entity.pdbx_description
1 polymer ?
#
loop_
_entity_poly.entity_id
_entity_poly.type
_entity_poly.pdbx_seq_one_letter_code
_entity_poly.pdbx_strand_id
1 'polypeptide(L)'
;MAVGSANASDAPTSLSEDAVPLLKAVEIARNHTGAEPLEAEREVEMGQAMYEIKLADKNGEEIKTIIDAQTGEVILSNHRSGHDNDHDDQLENALWLSGISNGKYLSLKEAVQQSESEFGGKLDYLISYSDKFFTEDGSNENNNKIWIWENHSMSKRYNKPIPFGWYAVEYSEGLKTGEVKPVKYFGKELVLFRTESGQASLLDAYCPHLGAHLGHGGIVKGESVSCPFHAWKFDGTGMLTDIPYAKRIPPKVKDKPCIRSYPVVERNQMIWAWYHPNESVAPMWEVDTIEEVGAEGWTEFQTFDWNIKSIIQETGENAADIAHFVTVHNVPFMPESEVEMKGHRRSTIFDAQTHAVEEDGSVNHTGDNLEAARLESYNVGPGQTYQKFMRLFEVVLMAT
;
A
#
# COMPACT_ATOMS: atom_id res chain seq x y z
N MET A 1 30.50 3.14 19.65
CA MET A 1 30.77 4.14 18.60
C MET A 1 29.58 4.11 17.67
N ALA A 2 28.82 5.19 17.60
CA ALA A 2 27.71 5.32 16.66
C ALA A 2 28.28 5.55 15.25
N VAL A 3 27.77 4.82 14.27
CA VAL A 3 27.91 5.13 12.85
C VAL A 3 26.48 5.38 12.37
N GLY A 4 26.17 6.63 12.04
CA GLY A 4 24.83 7.09 11.73
C GLY A 4 24.35 6.55 10.38
N SER A 5 23.14 5.98 10.38
CA SER A 5 22.33 5.76 9.18
C SER A 5 21.59 7.06 8.87
N ALA A 6 21.81 7.65 7.69
CA ALA A 6 20.93 8.70 7.19
C ALA A 6 19.64 8.03 6.71
N ASN A 7 18.53 8.32 7.38
CA ASN A 7 17.20 7.83 7.01
C ASN A 7 16.57 8.81 6.02
N ALA A 8 15.63 8.34 5.18
CA ALA A 8 14.80 9.21 4.34
C ALA A 8 13.93 10.22 5.15
N SER A 9 13.94 10.13 6.48
CA SER A 9 13.40 11.13 7.41
C SER A 9 14.29 12.36 7.59
N ASP A 10 15.50 12.35 7.05
CA ASP A 10 16.50 13.42 7.26
C ASP A 10 16.42 14.51 6.18
N ALA A 11 15.47 14.39 5.25
CA ALA A 11 15.19 15.42 4.26
C ALA A 11 14.44 16.58 4.92
N PRO A 12 14.90 17.83 4.76
CA PRO A 12 14.19 18.98 5.30
C PRO A 12 12.74 19.01 4.76
N THR A 13 11.77 19.17 5.67
CA THR A 13 10.34 19.10 5.34
C THR A 13 9.77 20.46 4.96
N SER A 14 10.56 21.53 5.13
CA SER A 14 10.22 22.89 4.78
C SER A 14 11.31 23.57 3.96
N LEU A 15 10.92 24.49 3.07
CA LEU A 15 11.82 25.37 2.31
C LEU A 15 12.82 26.14 3.19
N SER A 16 12.47 26.41 4.45
CA SER A 16 13.32 27.14 5.39
C SER A 16 14.47 26.32 5.98
N GLU A 17 14.47 25.00 5.77
CA GLU A 17 15.50 24.08 6.26
C GLU A 17 16.48 23.64 5.15
N ASP A 18 16.26 24.07 3.90
CA ASP A 18 17.20 23.83 2.80
C ASP A 18 18.49 24.66 2.99
N ALA A 19 19.64 24.06 2.72
CA ALA A 19 20.93 24.75 2.81
C ALA A 19 21.10 25.81 1.70
N VAL A 20 20.46 25.61 0.54
CA VAL A 20 20.36 26.60 -0.53
C VAL A 20 18.93 27.11 -0.63
N PRO A 21 18.67 28.41 -0.32
CA PRO A 21 17.32 28.96 -0.45
C PRO A 21 16.83 28.97 -1.91
N LEU A 22 15.53 28.77 -2.14
CA LEU A 22 14.92 28.77 -3.48
C LEU A 22 15.29 29.99 -4.33
N LEU A 23 15.32 31.20 -3.76
CA LEU A 23 15.74 32.42 -4.47
C LEU A 23 17.19 32.32 -4.98
N LYS A 24 18.07 31.67 -4.21
CA LYS A 24 19.45 31.42 -4.60
C LYS A 24 19.53 30.37 -5.70
N ALA A 25 18.71 29.32 -5.66
CA ALA A 25 18.60 28.32 -6.72
C ALA A 25 18.13 28.95 -8.04
N VAL A 26 17.13 29.85 -8.00
CA VAL A 26 16.67 30.61 -9.19
C VAL A 26 17.80 31.45 -9.78
N GLU A 27 18.61 32.12 -8.94
CA GLU A 27 19.80 32.83 -9.42
C GLU A 27 20.83 31.90 -10.06
N ILE A 28 21.06 30.71 -9.48
CA ILE A 28 21.97 29.70 -10.03
C ILE A 28 21.48 29.25 -11.41
N ALA A 29 20.19 28.91 -11.56
CA ALA A 29 19.61 28.51 -12.84
C ALA A 29 19.70 29.62 -13.89
N ARG A 30 19.36 30.86 -13.52
CA ARG A 30 19.48 32.03 -14.41
C ARG A 30 20.93 32.23 -14.88
N ASN A 31 21.90 32.13 -13.97
CA ASN A 31 23.31 32.31 -14.31
C ASN A 31 23.85 31.15 -15.15
N HIS A 32 23.35 29.93 -14.92
CA HIS A 32 23.73 28.73 -15.66
C HIS A 32 23.23 28.75 -17.11
N THR A 33 22.00 29.22 -17.32
CA THR A 33 21.31 29.17 -18.63
C THR A 33 21.38 30.49 -19.40
N GLY A 34 21.52 31.62 -18.70
CA GLY A 34 21.34 32.96 -19.27
C GLY A 34 19.89 33.30 -19.64
N ALA A 35 18.92 32.51 -19.18
CA ALA A 35 17.49 32.64 -19.48
C ALA A 35 16.70 33.22 -18.29
N GLU A 36 15.52 33.78 -18.55
CA GLU A 36 14.71 34.43 -17.52
C GLU A 36 13.78 33.42 -16.84
N PRO A 37 13.74 33.34 -15.49
CA PRO A 37 12.91 32.38 -14.77
C PRO A 37 11.42 32.69 -14.92
N LEU A 38 10.62 31.65 -15.15
CA LEU A 38 9.17 31.69 -15.28
C LEU A 38 8.47 31.09 -14.05
N GLU A 39 8.94 29.92 -13.62
CA GLU A 39 8.35 29.13 -12.53
C GLU A 39 9.47 28.42 -11.76
N ALA A 40 9.25 28.22 -10.47
CA ALA A 40 10.17 27.50 -9.61
C ALA A 40 9.37 26.72 -8.56
N GLU A 41 9.60 25.43 -8.49
CA GLU A 41 8.95 24.50 -7.57
C GLU A 41 9.97 23.70 -6.76
N ARG A 42 9.59 23.32 -5.54
CA ARG A 42 10.40 22.47 -4.66
C ARG A 42 9.74 21.12 -4.51
N GLU A 43 10.54 20.10 -4.74
CA GLU A 43 10.14 18.70 -4.76
C GLU A 43 10.93 17.95 -3.69
N VAL A 44 10.30 16.95 -3.05
CA VAL A 44 11.01 16.01 -2.16
C VAL A 44 10.71 14.59 -2.62
N GLU A 45 11.70 13.98 -3.23
CA GLU A 45 11.61 12.65 -3.82
C GLU A 45 12.72 11.77 -3.24
N MET A 46 12.35 10.57 -2.78
CA MET A 46 13.27 9.61 -2.17
C MET A 46 14.20 10.22 -1.09
N GLY A 47 13.67 11.14 -0.29
CA GLY A 47 14.41 11.80 0.79
C GLY A 47 15.44 12.84 0.34
N GLN A 48 15.38 13.32 -0.90
CA GLN A 48 16.21 14.42 -1.40
C GLN A 48 15.34 15.59 -1.82
N ALA A 49 15.69 16.78 -1.32
CA ALA A 49 15.04 18.02 -1.71
C ALA A 49 15.72 18.57 -2.97
N MET A 50 14.91 18.88 -3.98
CA MET A 50 15.37 19.46 -5.25
C MET A 50 14.48 20.63 -5.66
N TYR A 51 15.02 21.49 -6.51
CA TYR A 51 14.30 22.59 -7.13
C TYR A 51 14.20 22.36 -8.64
N GLU A 52 12.99 22.35 -9.18
CA GLU A 52 12.76 22.48 -10.62
C GLU A 52 12.49 23.94 -10.94
N ILE A 53 13.22 24.47 -11.92
CA ILE A 53 13.16 25.88 -12.33
C ILE A 53 12.94 25.93 -13.83
N LYS A 54 11.80 26.48 -14.24
CA LYS A 54 11.45 26.71 -15.64
C LYS A 54 11.88 28.12 -16.01
N LEU A 55 12.62 28.26 -17.10
CA LEU A 55 13.13 29.51 -17.64
C LEU A 55 12.73 29.65 -19.11
N ALA A 56 12.65 30.87 -19.61
CA ALA A 56 12.49 31.15 -21.04
C ALA A 56 13.74 31.81 -21.60
N ASP A 57 14.26 31.25 -22.68
CA ASP A 57 15.34 31.87 -23.42
C ASP A 57 14.85 33.11 -24.21
N LYS A 58 15.77 33.81 -24.85
CA LYS A 58 15.48 35.00 -25.68
C LYS A 58 14.56 34.74 -26.89
N ASN A 59 14.37 33.47 -27.27
CA ASN A 59 13.50 33.04 -28.37
C ASN A 59 12.13 32.57 -27.86
N GLY A 60 11.91 32.53 -26.54
CA GLY A 60 10.70 32.04 -25.91
C GLY A 60 10.65 30.52 -25.75
N GLU A 61 11.77 29.83 -25.95
CA GLU A 61 11.86 28.39 -25.69
C GLU A 61 12.05 28.12 -24.20
N GLU A 62 11.28 27.16 -23.67
CA GLU A 62 11.34 26.77 -22.27
C GLU A 62 12.57 25.91 -21.98
N ILE A 63 13.35 26.30 -20.98
CA ILE A 63 14.44 25.55 -20.39
C ILE A 63 14.00 25.11 -19.01
N LYS A 64 14.17 23.83 -18.71
CA LYS A 64 13.96 23.30 -17.37
C LYS A 64 15.30 22.96 -16.75
N THR A 65 15.52 23.48 -15.55
CA THR A 65 16.76 23.30 -14.78
C THR A 65 16.43 22.71 -13.41
N ILE A 66 17.05 21.59 -13.07
CA ILE A 66 16.91 20.93 -11.77
C ILE A 66 18.17 21.14 -10.95
N ILE A 67 17.98 21.61 -9.71
CA ILE A 67 19.05 21.98 -8.78
C ILE A 67 18.87 21.23 -7.47
N ASP A 68 19.96 20.71 -6.92
CA ASP A 68 19.96 20.11 -5.59
C ASP A 68 19.73 21.19 -4.51
N ALA A 69 18.73 21.02 -3.63
CA ALA A 69 18.39 22.03 -2.62
C ALA A 69 19.37 22.07 -1.43
N GLN A 70 20.20 21.03 -1.26
CA GLN A 70 21.23 20.97 -0.23
C GLN A 70 22.58 21.51 -0.72
N THR A 71 22.97 21.24 -1.96
CA THR A 71 24.30 21.59 -2.50
C THR A 71 24.28 22.80 -3.44
N GLY A 72 23.14 23.07 -4.09
CA GLY A 72 23.02 24.10 -5.13
C GLY A 72 23.65 23.71 -6.46
N GLU A 73 24.01 22.43 -6.63
CA GLU A 73 24.54 21.90 -7.88
C GLU A 73 23.42 21.80 -8.94
N VAL A 74 23.70 22.23 -10.16
CA VAL A 74 22.79 22.04 -11.30
C VAL A 74 22.95 20.61 -11.80
N ILE A 75 21.92 19.80 -11.59
CA ILE A 75 21.93 18.38 -11.92
C ILE A 75 21.55 18.17 -13.38
N LEU A 76 20.51 18.87 -13.84
CA LEU A 76 19.97 18.75 -15.19
C LEU A 76 19.56 20.13 -15.70
N SER A 77 19.82 20.44 -16.97
CA SER A 77 19.35 21.68 -17.58
C SER A 77 19.16 21.52 -19.08
N ASN A 78 17.91 21.42 -19.54
CA ASN A 78 17.59 21.09 -20.94
C ASN A 78 16.48 21.97 -21.53
N HIS A 79 16.57 22.24 -22.84
CA HIS A 79 15.50 22.86 -23.61
C HIS A 79 14.36 21.86 -23.85
N ARG A 80 13.11 22.27 -23.63
CA ARG A 80 11.93 21.44 -23.87
C ARG A 80 11.60 21.41 -25.36
N SER A 81 11.95 20.33 -26.05
CA SER A 81 11.53 20.08 -27.43
C SER A 81 10.32 19.13 -27.47
N GLY A 82 9.10 19.66 -27.51
CA GLY A 82 7.89 18.89 -27.80
C GLY A 82 7.11 18.34 -26.59
N HIS A 83 5.90 17.84 -26.88
CA HIS A 83 4.79 17.57 -25.96
C HIS A 83 4.97 16.41 -24.95
N ASP A 84 6.11 15.71 -24.95
CA ASP A 84 6.24 14.38 -24.32
C ASP A 84 7.22 14.31 -23.13
N ASN A 85 7.77 15.43 -22.65
CA ASN A 85 8.57 15.43 -21.42
C ASN A 85 7.72 16.01 -20.27
N ASP A 86 7.04 15.12 -19.55
CA ASP A 86 6.32 15.47 -18.33
C ASP A 86 7.32 15.79 -17.20
N HIS A 87 6.83 16.51 -16.19
CA HIS A 87 7.60 16.97 -15.03
C HIS A 87 8.32 15.80 -14.33
N ASP A 88 7.62 14.70 -14.12
CA ASP A 88 8.12 13.52 -13.39
C ASP A 88 9.32 12.86 -14.10
N ASP A 89 9.34 12.85 -15.43
CA ASP A 89 10.43 12.23 -16.21
C ASP A 89 11.74 13.01 -16.05
N GLN A 90 11.69 14.34 -16.00
CA GLN A 90 12.90 15.15 -15.83
C GLN A 90 13.45 15.05 -14.42
N LEU A 91 12.56 15.00 -13.43
CA LEU A 91 12.91 14.81 -12.03
C LEU A 91 13.55 13.43 -11.79
N GLU A 92 12.94 12.36 -12.31
CA GLU A 92 13.52 11.01 -12.27
C GLU A 92 14.89 10.97 -12.96
N ASN A 93 15.03 11.58 -14.15
CA ASN A 93 16.31 11.64 -14.86
C ASN A 93 17.38 12.43 -14.09
N ALA A 94 17.00 13.55 -13.45
CA ALA A 94 17.93 14.30 -12.60
C ALA A 94 18.33 13.47 -11.37
N LEU A 95 17.40 12.77 -10.72
CA LEU A 95 17.72 11.85 -9.62
C LEU A 95 18.71 10.78 -10.05
N TRP A 96 18.52 10.19 -11.23
CA TRP A 96 19.48 9.25 -11.81
C TRP A 96 20.87 9.84 -11.99
N LEU A 97 20.97 11.01 -12.64
CA LEU A 97 22.23 11.67 -12.94
C LEU A 97 22.97 12.16 -11.69
N SER A 98 22.25 12.68 -10.69
CA SER A 98 22.84 13.07 -9.41
C SER A 98 23.40 11.86 -8.63
N GLY A 99 22.84 10.67 -8.86
CA GLY A 99 23.38 9.41 -8.37
C GLY A 99 24.73 9.05 -8.94
N ILE A 100 24.88 9.12 -10.27
CA ILE A 100 26.10 8.66 -10.97
C ILE A 100 27.33 9.51 -10.62
N SER A 101 27.15 10.80 -10.35
CA SER A 101 28.26 11.75 -10.27
C SER A 101 28.82 11.96 -8.85
N ASN A 102 28.03 11.82 -7.78
CA ASN A 102 28.45 12.20 -6.43
C ASN A 102 27.92 11.31 -5.29
N GLY A 103 27.69 10.01 -5.55
CA GLY A 103 27.46 9.02 -4.49
C GLY A 103 26.00 8.75 -4.13
N LYS A 104 25.12 8.69 -5.13
CA LYS A 104 23.76 8.13 -5.02
C LYS A 104 23.54 7.05 -6.11
N TYR A 105 22.42 6.33 -6.09
CA TYR A 105 22.24 5.05 -6.80
C TYR A 105 21.82 5.17 -8.29
N LEU A 106 22.22 4.16 -9.10
CA LEU A 106 21.78 3.80 -10.48
C LEU A 106 20.49 2.94 -10.41
N SER A 107 19.61 2.73 -11.39
CA SER A 107 19.58 2.86 -12.83
C SER A 107 19.35 1.48 -13.33
N LEU A 108 18.14 0.89 -13.32
CA LEU A 108 18.02 -0.47 -13.89
C LEU A 108 18.47 -0.49 -15.36
N LYS A 109 18.26 0.60 -16.10
CA LYS A 109 18.74 0.77 -17.47
C LYS A 109 20.23 1.12 -17.54
N GLU A 110 20.74 1.92 -16.60
CA GLU A 110 22.13 2.37 -16.55
C GLU A 110 23.08 1.30 -15.98
N ALA A 111 22.64 0.52 -15.01
CA ALA A 111 23.28 -0.69 -14.50
C ALA A 111 23.35 -1.79 -15.56
N VAL A 112 22.36 -1.84 -16.47
CA VAL A 112 22.36 -2.77 -17.61
C VAL A 112 23.32 -2.31 -18.70
N GLN A 113 23.32 -1.02 -19.09
CA GLN A 113 24.30 -0.50 -20.06
C GLN A 113 25.75 -0.52 -19.56
N GLN A 114 25.96 -0.33 -18.25
CA GLN A 114 27.26 -0.48 -17.62
C GLN A 114 27.74 -1.95 -17.68
N SER A 115 26.87 -2.92 -17.38
CA SER A 115 27.13 -4.36 -17.47
C SER A 115 27.44 -4.85 -18.91
N GLU A 116 26.72 -4.33 -19.91
CA GLU A 116 26.96 -4.63 -21.33
C GLU A 116 28.33 -4.10 -21.82
N SER A 117 28.83 -3.01 -21.23
CA SER A 117 30.10 -2.37 -21.59
C SER A 117 31.34 -3.03 -20.94
N GLU A 118 31.19 -3.69 -19.79
CA GLU A 118 32.29 -4.34 -19.05
C GLU A 118 32.52 -5.82 -19.43
N PHE A 119 31.48 -6.54 -19.87
CA PHE A 119 31.55 -8.00 -20.14
C PHE A 119 31.29 -8.43 -21.60
N GLY A 120 30.78 -7.53 -22.46
CA GLY A 120 30.67 -7.73 -23.92
C GLY A 120 29.51 -8.62 -24.40
N GLY A 121 28.34 -8.02 -24.63
CA GLY A 121 27.15 -8.60 -25.31
C GLY A 121 25.88 -7.76 -25.08
N LYS A 122 24.91 -7.73 -26.02
CA LYS A 122 23.67 -6.90 -25.98
C LYS A 122 22.41 -7.70 -25.63
N LEU A 123 21.53 -7.15 -24.79
CA LEU A 123 20.20 -7.67 -24.40
C LEU A 123 19.07 -6.89 -25.11
N ASP A 124 18.04 -7.59 -25.62
CA ASP A 124 16.88 -7.00 -26.33
C ASP A 124 15.61 -6.95 -25.46
N TYR A 125 14.93 -5.79 -25.38
CA TYR A 125 13.52 -5.69 -24.91
C TYR A 125 12.70 -4.58 -25.59
N LEU A 126 11.39 -4.84 -25.75
CA LEU A 126 10.34 -4.10 -26.46
C LEU A 126 9.27 -3.63 -25.45
N ILE A 127 8.85 -2.36 -25.48
CA ILE A 127 7.64 -1.89 -24.76
C ILE A 127 6.80 -1.02 -25.71
N SER A 128 5.60 -1.50 -26.03
CA SER A 128 4.52 -0.77 -26.71
C SER A 128 3.38 -0.49 -25.72
N TYR A 129 2.60 0.59 -25.89
CA TYR A 129 1.13 0.51 -25.84
C TYR A 129 0.47 1.77 -26.45
N SER A 130 -0.47 1.51 -27.36
CA SER A 130 -1.50 2.41 -27.89
C SER A 130 -2.69 2.51 -26.89
N ASP A 131 -3.80 3.26 -27.03
CA ASP A 131 -4.46 3.99 -28.12
C ASP A 131 -5.43 5.06 -27.53
N LYS A 132 -5.70 6.07 -28.36
CA LYS A 132 -6.68 7.19 -28.40
C LYS A 132 -7.97 7.16 -27.55
N PHE A 133 -8.50 8.37 -27.25
CA PHE A 133 -9.86 8.80 -27.68
C PHE A 133 -9.93 10.34 -27.90
N PHE A 134 -10.61 10.75 -28.99
CA PHE A 134 -10.98 12.12 -29.35
C PHE A 134 -12.40 12.44 -28.85
N THR A 135 -12.71 13.72 -28.65
CA THR A 135 -14.07 14.25 -28.84
C THR A 135 -14.10 15.36 -29.89
N GLU A 136 -15.16 15.33 -30.70
CA GLU A 136 -15.40 16.06 -31.94
C GLU A 136 -15.86 17.51 -31.74
N ASP A 137 -14.96 18.45 -31.49
CA ASP A 137 -15.12 19.85 -31.94
C ASP A 137 -13.92 20.70 -31.53
N GLY A 138 -13.05 20.96 -32.49
CA GLY A 138 -11.91 21.85 -32.31
C GLY A 138 -12.31 23.31 -32.10
N SER A 139 -12.83 23.65 -30.91
CA SER A 139 -13.02 25.04 -30.48
C SER A 139 -12.29 25.29 -29.18
N ASN A 140 -11.21 26.06 -29.32
CA ASN A 140 -10.38 26.57 -28.26
C ASN A 140 -10.90 27.98 -27.94
N GLU A 141 -11.71 28.16 -26.90
CA GLU A 141 -12.05 29.49 -26.39
C GLU A 141 -12.01 29.55 -24.85
N ASN A 142 -11.30 30.58 -24.40
CA ASN A 142 -11.01 30.95 -23.01
C ASN A 142 -12.21 30.92 -22.07
N ASN A 143 -11.97 30.50 -20.82
CA ASN A 143 -12.33 31.27 -19.62
C ASN A 143 -11.87 30.57 -18.32
N ASN A 144 -11.14 31.32 -17.49
CA ASN A 144 -10.93 31.14 -16.04
C ASN A 144 -11.29 29.77 -15.44
N LYS A 145 -10.33 28.83 -15.48
CA LYS A 145 -10.34 27.64 -14.61
C LYS A 145 -9.15 27.70 -13.66
N ILE A 146 -9.44 27.64 -12.36
CA ILE A 146 -8.46 27.20 -11.37
C ILE A 146 -8.28 25.70 -11.61
N TRP A 147 -7.08 25.29 -11.99
CA TRP A 147 -6.73 23.88 -12.06
C TRP A 147 -6.26 23.45 -10.68
N ILE A 148 -7.10 22.69 -9.99
CA ILE A 148 -6.65 21.89 -8.85
C ILE A 148 -6.16 20.58 -9.46
N TRP A 149 -4.84 20.40 -9.50
CA TRP A 149 -4.24 19.11 -9.81
C TRP A 149 -4.34 18.26 -8.53
N GLU A 150 -5.27 17.31 -8.50
CA GLU A 150 -5.15 16.20 -7.57
C GLU A 150 -4.20 15.18 -8.20
N ASN A 151 -3.02 15.01 -7.60
CA ASN A 151 -2.06 13.96 -7.93
C ASN A 151 -2.75 12.59 -8.02
N HIS A 152 -3.06 12.15 -9.23
CA HIS A 152 -3.53 10.80 -9.52
C HIS A 152 -2.70 10.17 -10.65
N SER A 153 -1.37 10.21 -10.54
CA SER A 153 -0.55 9.19 -11.18
C SER A 153 -0.24 8.10 -10.15
N MET A 154 -1.25 7.30 -9.78
CA MET A 154 -0.90 5.95 -9.33
C MET A 154 -0.43 5.21 -10.56
N SER A 155 0.84 4.79 -10.58
CA SER A 155 1.41 4.05 -11.70
C SER A 155 0.47 2.91 -12.14
N LYS A 156 0.39 2.64 -13.46
CA LYS A 156 -0.47 1.57 -14.02
C LYS A 156 -0.23 0.20 -13.34
N ARG A 157 0.93 0.00 -12.72
CA ARG A 157 1.27 -1.19 -11.93
C ARG A 157 0.32 -1.41 -10.75
N TYR A 158 -0.04 -0.35 -10.04
CA TYR A 158 -0.87 -0.42 -8.83
C TYR A 158 -2.35 -0.11 -9.06
N ASN A 159 -2.74 0.25 -10.28
CA ASN A 159 -4.14 0.44 -10.66
C ASN A 159 -4.85 -0.90 -10.91
N LYS A 160 -5.01 -1.70 -9.85
CA LYS A 160 -5.74 -2.98 -9.85
C LYS A 160 -6.99 -2.86 -9.00
N PRO A 161 -8.10 -3.53 -9.37
CA PRO A 161 -9.27 -3.60 -8.51
C PRO A 161 -8.93 -4.36 -7.23
N ILE A 162 -9.63 -4.03 -6.15
CA ILE A 162 -9.52 -4.76 -4.90
C ILE A 162 -10.16 -6.15 -5.10
N PRO A 163 -9.45 -7.26 -4.86
CA PRO A 163 -10.03 -8.59 -4.98
C PRO A 163 -11.22 -8.76 -4.03
N PHE A 164 -12.29 -9.40 -4.47
CA PHE A 164 -13.39 -9.73 -3.56
C PHE A 164 -13.03 -10.93 -2.68
N GLY A 165 -13.46 -10.92 -1.42
CA GLY A 165 -13.12 -11.94 -0.45
C GLY A 165 -13.21 -11.49 0.99
N TRP A 166 -12.77 -12.36 1.89
CA TRP A 166 -12.59 -12.05 3.30
C TRP A 166 -11.26 -11.34 3.54
N TYR A 167 -11.30 -10.30 4.38
CA TYR A 167 -10.13 -9.55 4.85
C TYR A 167 -10.20 -9.43 6.36
N ALA A 168 -9.09 -9.68 7.06
CA ALA A 168 -9.03 -9.40 8.48
C ALA A 168 -8.93 -7.89 8.68
N VAL A 169 -9.83 -7.32 9.48
CA VAL A 169 -9.94 -5.86 9.66
C VAL A 169 -9.46 -5.39 11.02
N GLU A 170 -9.43 -6.28 12.01
CA GLU A 170 -9.02 -5.99 13.39
C GLU A 170 -8.81 -7.32 14.16
N TYR A 171 -7.95 -7.31 15.18
CA TYR A 171 -7.87 -8.40 16.15
C TYR A 171 -9.14 -8.47 17.00
N SER A 172 -9.62 -9.68 17.32
CA SER A 172 -10.80 -9.87 18.17
C SER A 172 -10.73 -9.08 19.48
N GLU A 173 -9.57 -9.12 20.14
CA GLU A 173 -9.29 -8.40 21.39
C GLU A 173 -9.13 -6.88 21.21
N GLY A 174 -8.81 -6.45 19.98
CA GLY A 174 -8.64 -5.05 19.61
C GLY A 174 -9.96 -4.28 19.63
N LEU A 175 -11.11 -4.95 19.71
CA LEU A 175 -12.44 -4.33 19.77
C LEU A 175 -13.22 -4.86 20.98
N LYS A 176 -13.31 -4.07 22.04
CA LYS A 176 -14.01 -4.44 23.28
C LYS A 176 -15.53 -4.29 23.13
N THR A 177 -16.29 -4.99 23.96
CA THR A 177 -17.76 -4.85 24.02
C THR A 177 -18.16 -3.40 24.27
N GLY A 178 -19.04 -2.85 23.43
CA GLY A 178 -19.47 -1.45 23.49
C GLY A 178 -18.53 -0.44 22.85
N GLU A 179 -17.41 -0.90 22.27
CA GLU A 179 -16.43 -0.03 21.61
C GLU A 179 -16.84 0.31 20.18
N VAL A 180 -16.44 1.51 19.74
CA VAL A 180 -16.54 1.99 18.37
C VAL A 180 -15.14 2.41 17.93
N LYS A 181 -14.70 1.94 16.75
CA LYS A 181 -13.39 2.21 16.18
C LYS A 181 -13.50 2.67 14.72
N PRO A 182 -12.83 3.78 14.32
CA PRO A 182 -12.67 4.13 12.92
C PRO A 182 -11.62 3.21 12.28
N VAL A 183 -11.93 2.64 11.12
CA VAL A 183 -10.98 1.80 10.35
C VAL A 183 -10.99 2.19 8.87
N LYS A 184 -9.89 1.97 8.15
CA LYS A 184 -9.76 2.32 6.74
C LYS A 184 -9.47 1.08 5.90
N TYR A 185 -10.47 0.65 5.14
CA TYR A 185 -10.37 -0.51 4.25
C TYR A 185 -11.09 -0.23 2.94
N PHE A 186 -10.72 -0.95 1.89
CA PHE A 186 -11.39 -0.90 0.58
C PHE A 186 -11.44 0.49 -0.06
N GLY A 187 -10.43 1.33 0.23
CA GLY A 187 -10.39 2.74 -0.21
C GLY A 187 -11.41 3.65 0.49
N LYS A 188 -12.04 3.19 1.58
CA LYS A 188 -13.08 3.90 2.32
C LYS A 188 -12.74 4.03 3.80
N GLU A 189 -13.34 5.01 4.44
CA GLU A 189 -13.45 5.06 5.90
C GLU A 189 -14.69 4.29 6.34
N LEU A 190 -14.49 3.41 7.31
CA LEU A 190 -15.49 2.51 7.85
C LEU A 190 -15.57 2.68 9.38
N VAL A 191 -16.68 2.24 9.95
CA VAL A 191 -16.87 2.16 11.40
C VAL A 191 -17.03 0.71 11.81
N LEU A 192 -16.10 0.25 12.63
CA LEU A 192 -16.15 -1.05 13.29
C LEU A 192 -16.68 -0.83 14.71
N PHE A 193 -17.68 -1.58 15.14
CA PHE A 193 -18.19 -1.50 16.51
C PHE A 193 -18.61 -2.87 17.03
N ARG A 194 -18.56 -3.05 18.35
CA ARG A 194 -19.05 -4.25 19.02
C ARG A 194 -20.25 -3.90 19.87
N THR A 195 -21.39 -4.50 19.58
CA THR A 195 -22.63 -4.26 20.32
C THR A 195 -22.49 -4.65 21.80
N GLU A 196 -23.44 -4.24 22.64
CA GLU A 196 -23.48 -4.64 24.05
C GLU A 196 -23.67 -6.16 24.21
N SER A 197 -24.28 -6.85 23.24
CA SER A 197 -24.35 -8.31 23.20
C SER A 197 -23.05 -9.00 22.77
N GLY A 198 -22.05 -8.23 22.32
CA GLY A 198 -20.75 -8.74 21.91
C GLY A 198 -20.60 -8.98 20.40
N GLN A 199 -21.60 -8.67 19.58
CA GLN A 199 -21.53 -8.85 18.13
C GLN A 199 -20.71 -7.74 17.46
N ALA A 200 -19.64 -8.11 16.75
CA ALA A 200 -18.88 -7.17 15.91
C ALA A 200 -19.66 -6.83 14.63
N SER A 201 -19.56 -5.59 14.16
CA SER A 201 -20.25 -5.08 12.97
C SER A 201 -19.44 -4.01 12.27
N LEU A 202 -19.45 -4.01 10.93
CA LEU A 202 -18.70 -3.07 10.10
C LEU A 202 -19.65 -2.37 9.12
N LEU A 203 -19.65 -1.04 9.14
CA LEU A 203 -20.45 -0.19 8.26
C LEU A 203 -19.58 0.84 7.55
N ASP A 204 -20.09 1.44 6.46
CA ASP A 204 -19.54 2.72 5.97
C ASP A 204 -19.59 3.77 7.10
N ALA A 205 -18.54 4.59 7.24
CA ALA A 205 -18.38 5.43 8.43
C ALA A 205 -19.31 6.64 8.49
N TYR A 206 -19.79 7.15 7.35
CA TYR A 206 -20.45 8.44 7.28
C TYR A 206 -21.96 8.33 7.48
N CYS A 207 -22.47 9.06 8.48
CA CYS A 207 -23.89 9.09 8.79
C CYS A 207 -24.71 9.71 7.63
N PRO A 208 -25.75 9.03 7.11
CA PRO A 208 -26.53 9.49 5.96
C PRO A 208 -27.43 10.69 6.26
N HIS A 209 -27.47 11.15 7.53
CA HIS A 209 -28.19 12.36 7.91
C HIS A 209 -27.46 13.61 7.43
N LEU A 210 -26.25 13.88 7.94
CA LEU A 210 -25.47 15.09 7.65
C LEU A 210 -23.95 14.82 7.60
N GLY A 211 -23.53 13.58 7.34
CA GLY A 211 -22.14 13.24 7.07
C GLY A 211 -21.20 13.20 8.27
N ALA A 212 -21.72 13.10 9.50
CA ALA A 212 -20.85 12.87 10.66
C ALA A 212 -20.20 11.48 10.61
N HIS A 213 -18.90 11.40 10.87
CA HIS A 213 -18.17 10.14 10.94
C HIS A 213 -18.54 9.38 12.23
N LEU A 214 -19.17 8.22 12.10
CA LEU A 214 -19.66 7.40 13.22
C LEU A 214 -18.52 6.87 14.10
N GLY A 215 -17.35 6.58 13.52
CA GLY A 215 -16.17 6.13 14.26
C GLY A 215 -15.49 7.20 15.13
N HIS A 216 -15.82 8.49 14.96
CA HIS A 216 -15.18 9.57 15.72
C HIS A 216 -16.18 10.16 16.71
N GLY A 217 -16.18 9.64 17.93
CA GLY A 217 -17.07 10.06 19.02
C GLY A 217 -18.45 9.39 19.02
N GLY A 218 -18.74 8.51 18.05
CA GLY A 218 -19.90 7.64 18.14
C GLY A 218 -19.77 6.66 19.31
N ILE A 219 -20.91 6.20 19.80
CA ILE A 219 -20.98 5.30 20.97
C ILE A 219 -21.96 4.18 20.70
N VAL A 220 -21.70 2.99 21.25
CA VAL A 220 -22.67 1.90 21.21
C VAL A 220 -23.83 2.18 22.17
N LYS A 221 -25.04 1.82 21.74
CA LYS A 221 -26.29 1.83 22.51
C LYS A 221 -27.07 0.56 22.19
N GLY A 222 -26.98 -0.44 23.06
CA GLY A 222 -27.53 -1.78 22.81
C GLY A 222 -26.90 -2.41 21.56
N GLU A 223 -27.74 -2.69 20.56
CA GLU A 223 -27.34 -3.33 19.28
C GLU A 223 -27.06 -2.34 18.15
N SER A 224 -26.76 -1.07 18.48
CA SER A 224 -26.58 -0.03 17.47
C SER A 224 -25.45 0.94 17.82
N VAL A 225 -24.80 1.49 16.79
CA VAL A 225 -23.93 2.66 16.92
C VAL A 225 -24.74 3.94 16.86
N SER A 226 -24.57 4.80 17.85
CA SER A 226 -25.21 6.12 17.96
C SER A 226 -24.29 7.19 17.39
N CYS A 227 -24.79 7.91 16.39
CA CYS A 227 -24.08 9.00 15.74
C CYS A 227 -23.71 10.13 16.72
N PRO A 228 -22.47 10.64 16.70
CA PRO A 228 -22.03 11.69 17.63
C PRO A 228 -22.75 13.03 17.45
N PHE A 229 -23.33 13.28 16.27
CA PHE A 229 -23.90 14.58 15.96
C PHE A 229 -25.34 14.73 16.46
N HIS A 230 -26.20 13.76 16.10
CA HIS A 230 -27.64 13.82 16.40
C HIS A 230 -28.18 12.55 17.06
N ALA A 231 -27.31 11.64 17.50
CA ALA A 231 -27.67 10.39 18.17
C ALA A 231 -28.64 9.47 17.39
N TRP A 232 -28.65 9.59 16.05
CA TRP A 232 -29.31 8.57 15.20
C TRP A 232 -28.58 7.25 15.38
N LYS A 233 -29.34 6.17 15.57
CA LYS A 233 -28.78 4.84 15.87
C LYS A 233 -28.89 3.93 14.66
N PHE A 234 -27.80 3.25 14.33
CA PHE A 234 -27.73 2.31 13.21
C PHE A 234 -27.28 0.94 13.73
N ASP A 235 -27.98 -0.13 13.36
CA ASP A 235 -27.54 -1.49 13.70
C ASP A 235 -26.47 -2.01 12.73
N GLY A 236 -25.95 -3.21 13.02
CA GLY A 236 -24.91 -3.86 12.20
C GLY A 236 -25.33 -4.18 10.76
N THR A 237 -26.64 -4.15 10.44
CA THR A 237 -27.14 -4.33 9.07
C THR A 237 -27.19 -3.03 8.29
N GLY A 238 -26.99 -1.88 8.95
CA GLY A 238 -27.09 -0.55 8.37
C GLY A 238 -28.50 0.05 8.42
N MET A 239 -29.42 -0.58 9.16
CA MET A 239 -30.78 -0.07 9.38
C MET A 239 -30.76 1.05 10.43
N LEU A 240 -31.55 2.09 10.19
CA LEU A 240 -31.80 3.13 11.18
C LEU A 240 -32.81 2.59 12.22
N THR A 241 -32.33 2.33 13.43
CA THR A 241 -33.13 1.70 14.49
C THR A 241 -33.86 2.71 15.36
N ASP A 242 -33.31 3.90 15.56
CA ASP A 242 -33.87 4.92 16.44
C ASP A 242 -33.42 6.34 16.08
N ILE A 243 -34.30 7.30 16.29
CA ILE A 243 -34.02 8.74 16.27
C ILE A 243 -34.56 9.30 17.60
N PRO A 244 -33.71 9.58 18.59
CA PRO A 244 -34.14 9.83 19.97
C PRO A 244 -35.18 10.95 20.15
N TYR A 245 -35.18 11.93 19.25
CA TYR A 245 -36.06 13.10 19.30
C TYR A 245 -37.23 13.05 18.32
N ALA A 246 -37.38 11.98 17.52
CA ALA A 246 -38.45 11.86 16.53
C ALA A 246 -39.41 10.72 16.88
N LYS A 247 -40.71 10.96 16.72
CA LYS A 247 -41.74 9.93 16.93
C LYS A 247 -41.80 8.87 15.82
N ARG A 248 -41.17 9.13 14.68
CA ARG A 248 -41.23 8.28 13.48
C ARG A 248 -39.89 8.32 12.75
N ILE A 249 -39.44 7.16 12.30
CA ILE A 249 -38.35 7.01 11.34
C ILE A 249 -38.84 7.51 9.96
N PRO A 250 -38.02 8.25 9.18
CA PRO A 250 -38.40 8.72 7.87
C PRO A 250 -38.85 7.57 6.96
N PRO A 251 -39.99 7.69 6.25
CA PRO A 251 -40.52 6.60 5.41
C PRO A 251 -39.53 6.08 4.36
N LYS A 252 -38.61 6.93 3.89
CA LYS A 252 -37.60 6.55 2.89
C LYS A 252 -36.58 5.51 3.38
N VAL A 253 -36.38 5.36 4.70
CA VAL A 253 -35.35 4.48 5.30
C VAL A 253 -35.93 3.52 6.33
N LYS A 254 -37.26 3.50 6.49
CA LYS A 254 -37.93 2.76 7.56
C LYS A 254 -37.72 1.25 7.46
N ASP A 255 -37.80 0.72 6.24
CA ASP A 255 -37.84 -0.73 5.99
C ASP A 255 -36.67 -1.18 5.08
N LYS A 256 -35.58 -0.41 5.04
CA LYS A 256 -34.37 -0.76 4.28
C LYS A 256 -33.10 -0.13 4.86
N PRO A 257 -31.92 -0.75 4.67
CA PRO A 257 -30.65 -0.17 5.11
C PRO A 257 -30.41 1.19 4.46
N CYS A 258 -29.81 2.09 5.23
CA CYS A 258 -29.42 3.43 4.78
C CYS A 258 -27.93 3.71 4.94
N ILE A 259 -27.18 2.74 5.47
CA ILE A 259 -25.72 2.68 5.50
C ILE A 259 -25.33 1.32 4.94
N ARG A 260 -24.28 1.27 4.12
CA ARG A 260 -23.72 0.00 3.66
C ARG A 260 -23.16 -0.76 4.87
N SER A 261 -23.53 -2.04 4.98
CA SER A 261 -22.93 -2.99 5.92
C SER A 261 -22.04 -3.98 5.18
N TYR A 262 -21.04 -4.51 5.87
CA TYR A 262 -20.17 -5.57 5.38
C TYR A 262 -20.45 -6.82 6.20
N PRO A 263 -20.62 -8.01 5.58
CA PRO A 263 -20.72 -9.25 6.34
C PRO A 263 -19.47 -9.43 7.21
N VAL A 264 -19.66 -9.73 8.49
CA VAL A 264 -18.58 -9.89 9.47
C VAL A 264 -18.62 -11.29 10.07
N VAL A 265 -17.45 -11.92 10.19
CA VAL A 265 -17.25 -13.17 10.93
C VAL A 265 -16.08 -12.97 11.88
N GLU A 266 -16.23 -13.41 13.11
CA GLU A 266 -15.14 -13.44 14.08
C GLU A 266 -14.62 -14.87 14.21
N ARG A 267 -13.36 -15.10 13.80
CA ARG A 267 -12.75 -16.43 13.70
C ARG A 267 -11.23 -16.31 13.75
N ASN A 268 -10.55 -17.30 14.32
CA ASN A 268 -9.09 -17.33 14.47
C ASN A 268 -8.54 -16.08 15.21
N GLN A 269 -9.26 -15.60 16.23
CA GLN A 269 -8.94 -14.38 16.99
C GLN A 269 -8.86 -13.09 16.15
N MET A 270 -9.48 -13.09 14.96
CA MET A 270 -9.60 -11.93 14.08
C MET A 270 -11.07 -11.65 13.76
N ILE A 271 -11.35 -10.37 13.49
CA ILE A 271 -12.60 -9.91 12.90
C ILE A 271 -12.38 -9.82 11.40
N TRP A 272 -13.15 -10.61 10.64
CA TRP A 272 -13.10 -10.69 9.18
C TRP A 272 -14.28 -9.94 8.58
N ALA A 273 -14.03 -9.20 7.50
CA ALA A 273 -15.07 -8.54 6.72
C ALA A 273 -15.06 -9.03 5.27
N TRP A 274 -16.24 -9.36 4.75
CA TRP A 274 -16.40 -9.72 3.34
C TRP A 274 -16.51 -8.47 2.48
N TYR A 275 -15.62 -8.36 1.50
CA TYR A 275 -15.64 -7.34 0.47
C TYR A 275 -16.08 -7.93 -0.87
N HIS A 276 -17.01 -7.23 -1.53
CA HIS A 276 -17.33 -7.44 -2.92
C HIS A 276 -17.65 -6.09 -3.59
N PRO A 277 -17.25 -5.85 -4.84
CA PRO A 277 -17.54 -4.60 -5.56
C PRO A 277 -19.05 -4.41 -5.80
N ASN A 278 -19.79 -5.51 -6.01
CA ASN A 278 -21.24 -5.51 -5.93
C ASN A 278 -21.68 -5.84 -4.49
N GLU A 279 -22.24 -4.85 -3.79
CA GLU A 279 -22.63 -4.92 -2.37
C GLU A 279 -23.75 -5.93 -2.10
N SER A 280 -24.51 -6.36 -3.12
CA SER A 280 -25.58 -7.34 -2.95
C SER A 280 -25.10 -8.79 -2.92
N VAL A 281 -23.82 -9.04 -3.16
CA VAL A 281 -23.25 -10.39 -3.23
C VAL A 281 -22.79 -10.83 -1.85
N ALA A 282 -23.50 -11.82 -1.31
CA ALA A 282 -23.14 -12.49 -0.05
C ALA A 282 -21.79 -13.23 -0.17
N PRO A 283 -21.15 -13.57 0.97
CA PRO A 283 -19.94 -14.38 0.98
C PRO A 283 -20.10 -15.66 0.15
N MET A 284 -19.12 -15.91 -0.72
CA MET A 284 -19.11 -17.07 -1.62
C MET A 284 -18.37 -18.28 -1.03
N TRP A 285 -17.62 -18.05 0.04
CA TRP A 285 -16.93 -19.05 0.84
C TRP A 285 -16.85 -18.57 2.28
N GLU A 286 -16.51 -19.48 3.19
CA GLU A 286 -16.31 -19.19 4.61
C GLU A 286 -14.83 -18.91 4.90
N VAL A 287 -14.55 -18.24 6.01
CA VAL A 287 -13.19 -18.17 6.57
C VAL A 287 -12.84 -19.55 7.14
N ASP A 288 -11.69 -20.12 6.79
CA ASP A 288 -11.28 -21.42 7.34
C ASP A 288 -10.99 -21.29 8.85
N THR A 289 -11.37 -22.28 9.65
CA THR A 289 -10.92 -22.41 11.03
C THR A 289 -9.49 -22.95 11.04
N ILE A 290 -8.63 -22.32 11.83
CA ILE A 290 -7.27 -22.82 12.10
C ILE A 290 -7.32 -23.50 13.46
N GLU A 291 -7.33 -24.83 13.46
CA GLU A 291 -7.56 -25.66 14.66
C GLU A 291 -6.55 -25.42 15.78
N GLU A 292 -5.33 -25.02 15.43
CA GLU A 292 -4.25 -24.75 16.38
C GLU A 292 -4.45 -23.45 17.17
N VAL A 293 -5.33 -22.57 16.68
CA VAL A 293 -5.56 -21.24 17.28
C VAL A 293 -6.36 -21.36 18.57
N GLY A 294 -5.70 -21.11 19.70
CA GLY A 294 -6.31 -21.20 21.03
C GLY A 294 -6.49 -22.64 21.53
N ALA A 295 -5.87 -23.61 20.88
CA ALA A 295 -5.90 -25.01 21.30
C ALA A 295 -4.92 -25.29 22.46
N GLU A 296 -5.27 -26.31 23.27
CA GLU A 296 -4.36 -26.80 24.31
C GLU A 296 -3.07 -27.36 23.68
N GLY A 297 -1.93 -27.06 24.29
CA GLY A 297 -0.61 -27.47 23.78
C GLY A 297 0.01 -26.50 22.78
N TRP A 298 -0.70 -25.44 22.38
CA TRP A 298 -0.17 -24.34 21.60
C TRP A 298 0.12 -23.12 22.47
N THR A 299 1.11 -22.32 22.08
CA THR A 299 1.41 -21.06 22.78
C THR A 299 0.37 -20.00 22.45
N GLU A 300 0.32 -18.95 23.26
CA GLU A 300 -0.40 -17.72 22.91
C GLU A 300 0.11 -17.13 21.58
N PHE A 301 -0.76 -16.38 20.90
CA PHE A 301 -0.39 -15.72 19.66
C PHE A 301 0.70 -14.69 19.88
N GLN A 302 1.61 -14.64 18.92
CA GLN A 302 2.48 -13.49 18.71
C GLN A 302 2.00 -12.74 17.48
N THR A 303 1.68 -11.47 17.66
CA THR A 303 1.12 -10.61 16.61
C THR A 303 2.18 -9.64 16.11
N PHE A 304 2.16 -9.40 14.81
CA PHE A 304 3.07 -8.49 14.14
C PHE A 304 2.33 -7.78 13.02
N ASP A 305 2.49 -6.46 12.96
CA ASP A 305 1.80 -5.60 12.01
C ASP A 305 2.80 -4.81 11.17
N TRP A 306 2.55 -4.78 9.85
CA TRP A 306 3.33 -3.99 8.90
C TRP A 306 2.42 -3.21 7.96
N ASN A 307 2.85 -1.99 7.61
CA ASN A 307 2.20 -1.21 6.56
C ASN A 307 3.07 -1.24 5.30
N ILE A 308 2.57 -1.93 4.28
CA ILE A 308 3.25 -2.08 2.99
C ILE A 308 2.47 -1.30 1.93
N LYS A 309 3.10 -0.29 1.33
CA LYS A 309 2.53 0.52 0.25
C LYS A 309 2.58 -0.22 -1.09
N SER A 310 1.82 -1.31 -1.21
CA SER A 310 1.73 -2.12 -2.43
C SER A 310 0.33 -2.69 -2.63
N ILE A 311 0.08 -3.31 -3.78
CA ILE A 311 -1.12 -4.11 -4.00
C ILE A 311 -0.97 -5.49 -3.35
N ILE A 312 -2.06 -6.03 -2.80
CA ILE A 312 -2.06 -7.35 -2.14
C ILE A 312 -1.65 -8.50 -3.08
N GLN A 313 -1.72 -8.30 -4.40
CA GLN A 313 -1.28 -9.31 -5.35
C GLN A 313 0.22 -9.58 -5.26
N GLU A 314 1.04 -8.57 -4.96
CA GLU A 314 2.51 -8.72 -4.91
C GLU A 314 2.94 -9.63 -3.74
N THR A 315 2.23 -9.61 -2.60
CA THR A 315 2.49 -10.57 -1.51
C THR A 315 2.04 -11.98 -1.88
N GLY A 316 1.01 -12.11 -2.72
CA GLY A 316 0.53 -13.38 -3.25
C GLY A 316 1.50 -14.08 -4.21
N GLU A 317 2.40 -13.33 -4.88
CA GLU A 317 3.38 -13.88 -5.83
C GLU A 317 4.42 -14.79 -5.17
N ASN A 318 4.74 -14.56 -3.89
CA ASN A 318 5.66 -15.40 -3.10
C ASN A 318 5.27 -16.88 -3.10
N ALA A 319 4.01 -17.19 -3.35
CA ALA A 319 3.54 -18.56 -3.34
C ALA A 319 3.90 -19.39 -4.59
N ALA A 320 4.25 -18.73 -5.69
CA ALA A 320 4.72 -19.37 -6.91
C ALA A 320 6.25 -19.31 -7.05
N ASP A 321 6.90 -18.41 -6.32
CA ASP A 321 8.35 -18.27 -6.31
C ASP A 321 8.98 -19.30 -5.36
N ILE A 322 9.39 -20.45 -5.87
CA ILE A 322 10.09 -21.44 -5.05
C ILE A 322 11.56 -21.04 -4.83
N ALA A 323 12.12 -20.21 -5.72
CA ALA A 323 13.53 -19.85 -5.68
C ALA A 323 13.87 -18.95 -4.48
N HIS A 324 12.95 -18.10 -4.02
CA HIS A 324 13.19 -17.25 -2.86
C HIS A 324 13.44 -18.04 -1.55
N PHE A 325 13.06 -19.32 -1.47
CA PHE A 325 13.43 -20.16 -0.33
C PHE A 325 14.95 -20.28 -0.17
N VAL A 326 15.69 -20.35 -1.28
CA VAL A 326 17.15 -20.45 -1.23
C VAL A 326 17.76 -19.10 -0.83
N THR A 327 17.28 -18.00 -1.39
CA THR A 327 17.93 -16.68 -1.24
C THR A 327 17.44 -15.86 -0.05
N VAL A 328 16.15 -15.95 0.30
CA VAL A 328 15.54 -15.18 1.39
C VAL A 328 15.49 -16.01 2.68
N HIS A 329 15.15 -17.30 2.56
CA HIS A 329 15.01 -18.20 3.71
C HIS A 329 16.25 -19.05 3.99
N ASN A 330 17.32 -18.90 3.20
CA ASN A 330 18.57 -19.66 3.33
C ASN A 330 18.36 -21.17 3.38
N VAL A 331 17.38 -21.69 2.62
CA VAL A 331 17.20 -23.14 2.46
C VAL A 331 18.33 -23.65 1.56
N PRO A 332 19.13 -24.65 1.98
CA PRO A 332 20.28 -25.15 1.24
C PRO A 332 20.00 -25.54 -0.22
N PHE A 333 18.80 -26.08 -0.47
CA PHE A 333 18.37 -26.55 -1.77
C PHE A 333 16.96 -26.07 -2.08
N MET A 334 16.62 -26.00 -3.36
CA MET A 334 15.27 -25.71 -3.78
C MET A 334 14.34 -26.84 -3.29
N PRO A 335 13.25 -26.52 -2.56
CA PRO A 335 12.35 -27.54 -2.05
C PRO A 335 11.55 -28.22 -3.17
N GLU A 336 11.16 -29.46 -2.93
CA GLU A 336 10.13 -30.10 -3.75
C GLU A 336 8.76 -29.50 -3.38
N SER A 337 7.93 -29.22 -4.37
CA SER A 337 6.62 -28.59 -4.12
C SER A 337 5.49 -29.28 -4.87
N GLU A 338 4.36 -29.48 -4.18
CA GLU A 338 3.10 -29.88 -4.78
C GLU A 338 2.07 -28.77 -4.59
N VAL A 339 1.50 -28.27 -5.68
CA VAL A 339 0.48 -27.20 -5.66
C VAL A 339 -0.85 -27.76 -6.11
N GLU A 340 -1.90 -27.52 -5.33
CA GLU A 340 -3.28 -27.80 -5.69
C GLU A 340 -4.11 -26.51 -5.64
N MET A 341 -4.89 -26.26 -6.70
CA MET A 341 -5.83 -25.14 -6.77
C MET A 341 -7.26 -25.68 -6.93
N LYS A 342 -8.14 -25.33 -5.99
CA LYS A 342 -9.55 -25.72 -5.96
C LYS A 342 -10.43 -24.50 -5.71
N GLY A 343 -10.89 -23.87 -6.79
CA GLY A 343 -11.75 -22.69 -6.71
C GLY A 343 -11.04 -21.52 -6.02
N HIS A 344 -11.55 -21.08 -4.87
CA HIS A 344 -10.97 -20.01 -4.06
C HIS A 344 -9.84 -20.47 -3.14
N ARG A 345 -9.52 -21.77 -3.12
CA ARG A 345 -8.48 -22.35 -2.24
C ARG A 345 -7.25 -22.75 -3.03
N ARG A 346 -6.07 -22.38 -2.52
CA ARG A 346 -4.77 -22.93 -2.93
C ARG A 346 -4.15 -23.62 -1.73
N SER A 347 -3.61 -24.81 -1.93
CA SER A 347 -2.73 -25.48 -0.99
C SER A 347 -1.42 -25.80 -1.68
N THR A 348 -0.31 -25.52 -1.00
CA THR A 348 1.03 -25.87 -1.45
C THR A 348 1.74 -26.63 -0.33
N ILE A 349 2.26 -27.80 -0.66
CA ILE A 349 3.12 -28.57 0.24
C ILE A 349 4.55 -28.43 -0.26
N PHE A 350 5.46 -28.05 0.62
CA PHE A 350 6.88 -27.98 0.35
C PHE A 350 7.61 -28.95 1.27
N ASP A 351 8.43 -29.81 0.68
CA ASP A 351 9.35 -30.68 1.40
C ASP A 351 10.79 -30.20 1.13
N ALA A 352 11.51 -29.89 2.21
CA ALA A 352 12.82 -29.27 2.16
C ALA A 352 13.82 -29.98 3.08
N GLN A 353 15.10 -29.80 2.80
CA GLN A 353 16.16 -29.99 3.79
C GLN A 353 16.61 -28.63 4.30
N THR A 354 16.73 -28.48 5.62
CA THR A 354 17.09 -27.24 6.29
C THR A 354 18.25 -27.47 7.25
N HIS A 355 18.99 -26.42 7.60
CA HIS A 355 20.05 -26.52 8.61
C HIS A 355 19.48 -26.95 9.97
N ALA A 356 20.07 -27.98 10.57
CA ALA A 356 19.65 -28.49 11.87
C ALA A 356 19.81 -27.43 12.97
N VAL A 357 18.94 -27.52 13.98
CA VAL A 357 19.09 -26.71 15.21
C VAL A 357 19.96 -27.50 16.18
N GLU A 358 21.06 -26.89 16.62
CA GLU A 358 21.98 -27.46 17.61
C GLU A 358 21.35 -27.45 19.02
N GLU A 359 21.89 -28.23 19.97
CA GLU A 359 21.34 -28.35 21.33
C GLU A 359 21.25 -27.02 22.09
N ASP A 360 22.11 -26.05 21.74
CA ASP A 360 22.13 -24.71 22.33
C ASP A 360 21.14 -23.73 21.66
N GLY A 361 20.38 -24.20 20.66
CA GLY A 361 19.42 -23.42 19.89
C GLY A 361 20.03 -22.65 18.71
N SER A 362 21.34 -22.76 18.47
CA SER A 362 21.99 -22.15 17.31
C SER A 362 21.75 -22.97 16.03
N VAL A 363 21.89 -22.31 14.88
CA VAL A 363 21.76 -22.98 13.56
C VAL A 363 23.10 -22.87 12.84
N ASN A 364 23.68 -24.01 12.48
CA ASN A 364 24.92 -24.05 11.71
C ASN A 364 24.65 -24.02 10.21
N HIS A 365 25.00 -22.90 9.57
CA HIS A 365 24.80 -22.67 8.15
C HIS A 365 25.91 -23.26 7.24
N THR A 366 26.91 -23.99 7.78
CA THR A 366 27.97 -24.60 6.96
C THR A 366 27.48 -25.73 6.05
N GLY A 367 26.27 -26.25 6.28
CA GLY A 367 25.65 -27.30 5.46
C GLY A 367 26.05 -28.73 5.85
N ASP A 368 26.82 -28.90 6.91
CA ASP A 368 27.33 -30.20 7.36
C ASP A 368 26.27 -31.05 8.10
N ASN A 369 25.19 -30.41 8.55
CA ASN A 369 24.10 -31.07 9.28
C ASN A 369 22.74 -30.51 8.82
N LEU A 370 21.94 -31.36 8.19
CA LEU A 370 20.64 -31.01 7.62
C LEU A 370 19.53 -31.90 8.20
N GLU A 371 18.35 -31.31 8.39
CA GLU A 371 17.14 -32.02 8.81
C GLU A 371 15.97 -31.76 7.86
N ALA A 372 15.06 -32.73 7.79
CA ALA A 372 13.86 -32.61 6.99
C ALA A 372 12.91 -31.56 7.60
N ALA A 373 12.34 -30.74 6.74
CA ALA A 373 11.33 -29.76 7.08
C ALA A 373 10.17 -29.86 6.10
N ARG A 374 8.94 -29.76 6.62
CA ARG A 374 7.75 -29.63 5.79
C ARG A 374 7.09 -28.28 6.05
N LEU A 375 6.70 -27.61 4.97
CA LEU A 375 5.85 -26.42 5.01
C LEU A 375 4.56 -26.72 4.25
N GLU A 376 3.43 -26.58 4.91
CA GLU A 376 2.12 -26.56 4.27
C GLU A 376 1.60 -25.13 4.25
N SER A 377 1.35 -24.58 3.07
CA SER A 377 0.77 -23.25 2.89
C SER A 377 -0.63 -23.36 2.32
N TYR A 378 -1.59 -22.71 2.99
CA TYR A 378 -2.98 -22.66 2.59
C TYR A 378 -3.39 -21.21 2.37
N ASN A 379 -4.11 -20.95 1.28
CA ASN A 379 -4.65 -19.65 0.95
C ASN A 379 -6.12 -19.79 0.56
N VAL A 380 -6.98 -18.98 1.15
CA VAL A 380 -8.45 -19.03 1.02
C VAL A 380 -8.93 -17.65 0.60
N GLY A 381 -9.05 -17.44 -0.71
CA GLY A 381 -9.29 -16.11 -1.27
C GLY A 381 -8.12 -15.14 -0.99
N PRO A 382 -8.37 -13.82 -1.09
CA PRO A 382 -7.30 -12.83 -1.08
C PRO A 382 -6.71 -12.51 0.29
N GLY A 383 -7.49 -12.63 1.38
CA GLY A 383 -7.10 -12.12 2.69
C GLY A 383 -6.84 -13.16 3.77
N GLN A 384 -6.99 -14.47 3.49
CA GLN A 384 -6.62 -15.51 4.46
C GLN A 384 -5.49 -16.38 3.90
N THR A 385 -4.31 -16.28 4.50
CA THR A 385 -3.21 -17.22 4.31
C THR A 385 -2.82 -17.80 5.65
N TYR A 386 -2.58 -19.10 5.72
CA TYR A 386 -1.93 -19.68 6.88
C TYR A 386 -0.94 -20.75 6.46
N GLN A 387 0.09 -20.93 7.29
CA GLN A 387 1.23 -21.79 7.02
C GLN A 387 1.51 -22.65 8.24
N LYS A 388 1.78 -23.93 8.02
CA LYS A 388 2.20 -24.88 9.04
C LYS A 388 3.63 -25.32 8.73
N PHE A 389 4.56 -24.96 9.60
CA PHE A 389 5.94 -25.38 9.53
C PHE A 389 6.14 -26.53 10.50
N MET A 390 6.57 -27.68 10.00
CA MET A 390 6.81 -28.89 10.78
C MET A 390 8.29 -29.25 10.71
N ARG A 391 8.97 -29.16 11.86
CA ARG A 391 10.36 -29.57 12.11
C ARG A 391 10.44 -30.20 13.51
N LEU A 392 11.44 -29.85 14.32
CA LEU A 392 11.53 -30.19 15.74
C LEU A 392 10.29 -29.74 16.55
N PHE A 393 9.67 -28.65 16.13
CA PHE A 393 8.40 -28.15 16.65
C PHE A 393 7.50 -27.75 15.49
N GLU A 394 6.20 -27.62 15.77
CA GLU A 394 5.21 -27.14 14.82
C GLU A 394 4.96 -25.65 15.05
N VAL A 395 4.91 -24.88 13.97
CA VAL A 395 4.55 -23.46 14.00
C VAL A 395 3.42 -23.23 13.04
N VAL A 396 2.37 -22.55 13.51
CA VAL A 396 1.26 -22.10 12.66
C VAL A 396 1.32 -20.58 12.57
N LEU A 397 1.45 -20.08 11.34
CA LEU A 397 1.42 -18.65 11.04
C LEU A 397 0.15 -18.34 10.26
N MET A 398 -0.53 -17.26 10.62
CA MET A 398 -1.61 -16.69 9.85
C MET A 398 -1.17 -15.32 9.34
N ALA A 399 -1.38 -15.07 8.05
CA ALA A 399 -1.12 -13.80 7.39
C ALA A 399 -2.41 -13.31 6.69
N THR A 400 -2.64 -12.00 6.73
CA THR A 400 -3.91 -11.39 6.32
C THR A 400 -3.74 -10.13 5.50
#